data_AF-A0A7C1ABE4-F1
#
_entry.id   AF-A0A7C1ABE4-F1
#
_cell.length_a   1.000
_cell.length_b   1.000
_cell.length_c   1.000
_cell.angle_alpha   90.00
_cell.angle_beta   90.00
_cell.angle_gamma   90.00
#
_symmetry.space_group_name_H-M   'P 1'
#
loop_
_entity.id
_entity.type
_entity.pdbx_description
1 polymer ?
#
loop_
_entity_poly.entity_id
_entity_poly.type
_entity_poly.pdbx_seq_one_letter_code
_entity_poly.pdbx_strand_id
1 'polypeptide(L)'
;MLLTFKLLEGVRSALPARTDRRCGRGVGMVGGGEMRIGELGNAVGVGPSTIRYYESVGVLPEPGRIASGYRSYSAADVERLRFVTLARSLGIGLDDIREILGLRDRGEAPCGYVRGVLDRQVDAVAERIRRLEALSEELRRLQGLARTLPDIGSEDPCVCHILHPAGARH
;
A
#
# COMPACT_ATOMS: atom_id res chain seq x y z
N MET A 1 -15.13 1.22 -3.83
CA MET A 1 -14.84 -0.18 -4.26
C MET A 1 -14.14 -0.26 -5.63
N LEU A 2 -13.42 0.80 -6.07
CA LEU A 2 -12.71 0.85 -7.36
C LEU A 2 -11.20 1.15 -7.22
N LEU A 3 -10.73 1.44 -6.00
CA LEU A 3 -9.31 1.74 -5.72
C LEU A 3 -8.46 0.49 -5.50
N THR A 4 -9.05 -0.63 -5.08
CA THR A 4 -8.31 -1.89 -4.84
C THR A 4 -8.04 -2.70 -6.12
N PHE A 5 -8.89 -2.59 -7.15
CA PHE A 5 -8.70 -3.37 -8.39
C PHE A 5 -7.62 -2.76 -9.30
N LYS A 6 -7.52 -1.41 -9.35
CA LYS A 6 -6.45 -0.70 -10.07
C LYS A 6 -5.05 -0.93 -9.45
N LEU A 7 -4.98 -1.40 -8.20
CA LEU A 7 -3.74 -1.72 -7.50
C LEU A 7 -3.09 -3.02 -8.01
N LEU A 8 -3.86 -4.01 -8.45
CA LEU A 8 -3.33 -5.31 -8.90
C LEU A 8 -2.81 -5.29 -10.35
N GLU A 9 -3.39 -4.46 -11.22
CA GLU A 9 -2.88 -4.28 -12.59
C GLU A 9 -1.55 -3.50 -12.62
N GLY A 10 -1.34 -2.57 -11.69
CA GLY A 10 -0.09 -1.81 -11.56
C GLY A 10 1.10 -2.63 -11.05
N VAL A 11 0.87 -3.69 -10.27
CA VAL A 11 1.96 -4.57 -9.77
C VAL A 11 2.53 -5.46 -10.89
N ARG A 12 1.73 -5.82 -11.90
CA ARG A 12 2.16 -6.67 -13.02
C ARG A 12 3.07 -5.96 -14.04
N SER A 13 2.96 -4.65 -14.21
CA SER A 13 3.77 -3.87 -15.15
C SER A 13 5.00 -3.20 -14.54
N ALA A 14 5.12 -3.20 -13.21
CA ALA A 14 6.16 -2.48 -12.46
C ALA A 14 7.32 -3.35 -11.95
N LEU A 15 7.39 -4.63 -12.33
CA LEU A 15 8.56 -5.45 -12.06
C LEU A 15 9.70 -5.02 -13.00
N PRO A 16 10.79 -4.38 -12.52
CA PRO A 16 11.95 -4.17 -13.35
C PRO A 16 12.47 -5.54 -13.80
N ALA A 17 12.52 -5.74 -15.11
CA ALA A 17 13.13 -6.92 -15.70
C ALA A 17 14.58 -7.05 -15.19
N ARG A 18 14.85 -8.13 -14.45
CA ARG A 18 16.18 -8.66 -14.12
C ARG A 18 17.22 -7.63 -13.64
N THR A 19 17.27 -7.36 -12.34
CA THR A 19 18.49 -6.82 -11.72
C THR A 19 19.48 -7.96 -11.44
N ASP A 20 20.16 -8.37 -12.51
CA ASP A 20 21.26 -9.32 -12.52
C ASP A 20 22.56 -8.68 -11.97
N ARG A 21 23.12 -9.29 -10.92
CA ARG A 21 24.54 -9.34 -10.45
C ARG A 21 25.50 -8.20 -10.81
N ARG A 22 25.11 -6.95 -10.61
CA ARG A 22 26.06 -5.81 -10.69
C ARG A 22 25.72 -4.70 -9.71
N CYS A 23 25.77 -5.00 -8.41
CA CYS A 23 25.97 -3.96 -7.40
C CYS A 23 27.38 -3.39 -7.60
N GLY A 24 27.44 -2.13 -8.03
CA GLY A 24 28.68 -1.43 -8.37
C GLY A 24 28.70 -1.01 -9.84
N ARG A 25 27.94 0.03 -10.20
CA ARG A 25 28.29 1.08 -11.17
C ARG A 25 27.10 2.01 -11.43
N GLY A 26 27.26 3.26 -10.99
CA GLY A 26 26.67 4.46 -11.59
C GLY A 26 25.15 4.49 -11.76
N VAL A 27 24.44 5.03 -10.77
CA VAL A 27 23.17 5.72 -11.08
C VAL A 27 23.56 6.95 -11.89
N GLY A 28 23.46 6.85 -13.21
CA GLY A 28 23.77 7.92 -14.15
C GLY A 28 22.85 9.12 -13.95
N MET A 29 23.46 10.31 -13.91
CA MET A 29 22.76 11.59 -13.95
C MET A 29 21.87 11.67 -15.19
N VAL A 30 20.57 11.93 -15.00
CA VAL A 30 19.70 12.44 -16.08
C VAL A 30 19.20 13.81 -15.64
N GLY A 31 19.36 14.77 -16.56
CA GLY A 31 19.36 16.21 -16.35
C GLY A 31 18.12 16.81 -15.69
N GLY A 32 18.39 17.94 -15.03
CA GLY A 32 17.42 18.74 -14.29
C GLY A 32 16.39 19.39 -15.20
N GLY A 33 15.18 18.84 -15.19
CA GLY A 33 13.97 19.65 -15.34
C GLY A 33 13.51 20.04 -13.95
N GLU A 34 13.50 21.34 -13.65
CA GLU A 34 12.89 21.86 -12.42
C GLU A 34 11.38 21.67 -12.49
N MET A 35 10.86 20.64 -11.83
CA MET A 35 9.42 20.35 -11.81
C MET A 35 8.73 21.03 -10.64
N ARG A 36 7.52 21.53 -10.84
CA ARG A 36 6.66 22.01 -9.76
C ARG A 36 5.94 20.83 -9.09
N ILE A 37 5.46 21.04 -7.86
CA ILE A 37 4.73 20.01 -7.10
C ILE A 37 3.52 19.43 -7.84
N GLY A 38 2.84 20.25 -8.65
CA GLY A 38 1.71 19.80 -9.47
C GLY A 38 2.14 18.88 -10.61
N GLU A 39 3.26 19.18 -11.26
CA GLU A 39 3.83 18.35 -12.33
C GLU A 39 4.36 17.03 -11.77
N LEU A 40 5.00 17.08 -10.60
CA LEU A 40 5.43 15.88 -9.87
C LEU A 40 4.23 15.00 -9.50
N GLY A 41 3.17 15.61 -8.97
CA GLY A 41 1.94 14.91 -8.63
C GLY A 41 1.30 14.24 -9.83
N ASN A 42 1.24 14.93 -10.97
CA ASN A 42 0.72 14.37 -12.21
C ASN A 42 1.59 13.21 -12.74
N ALA A 43 2.92 13.32 -12.63
CA ALA A 43 3.86 12.30 -13.11
C ALA A 43 3.79 10.98 -12.33
N VAL A 44 3.38 11.03 -11.06
CA VAL A 44 3.32 9.86 -10.16
C VAL A 44 1.87 9.47 -9.81
N GLY A 45 0.88 10.32 -10.13
CA GLY A 45 -0.53 10.09 -9.82
C GLY A 45 -0.89 10.33 -8.35
N VAL A 46 -0.18 11.23 -7.68
CA VAL A 46 -0.41 11.58 -6.26
C VAL A 46 -0.73 13.06 -6.09
N GLY A 47 -1.59 13.38 -5.13
CA GLY A 47 -1.95 14.77 -4.84
C GLY A 47 -0.81 15.56 -4.18
N PRO A 48 -0.77 16.90 -4.32
CA PRO A 48 0.22 17.74 -3.65
C PRO A 48 0.25 17.61 -2.11
N SER A 49 -0.88 17.31 -1.48
CA SER A 49 -0.96 17.04 -0.04
C SER A 49 -0.19 15.78 0.34
N THR A 50 -0.31 14.70 -0.46
CA THR A 50 0.44 13.45 -0.26
C THR A 50 1.94 13.66 -0.43
N ILE A 51 2.36 14.46 -1.41
CA ILE A 51 3.78 14.79 -1.60
C ILE A 51 4.34 15.50 -0.36
N ARG A 52 3.65 16.53 0.14
CA ARG A 52 4.05 17.24 1.37
C ARG A 52 4.10 16.32 2.59
N TYR A 53 3.18 15.37 2.68
CA TYR A 53 3.20 14.36 3.73
C TYR A 53 4.44 13.46 3.62
N TYR A 54 4.82 13.02 2.41
CA TYR A 54 6.03 12.22 2.20
C TYR A 54 7.32 12.99 2.49
N GLU A 55 7.34 14.31 2.25
CA GLU A 55 8.41 15.19 2.73
C GLU A 55 8.46 15.21 4.26
N SER A 56 7.32 15.44 4.94
CA SER A 56 7.30 15.58 6.40
C SER A 56 7.67 14.29 7.14
N VAL A 57 7.41 13.12 6.55
CA VAL A 57 7.84 11.83 7.11
C VAL A 57 9.25 11.42 6.67
N GLY A 58 9.98 12.26 5.93
CA GLY A 58 11.37 12.03 5.52
C GLY A 58 11.56 10.94 4.48
N VAL A 59 10.50 10.59 3.74
CA VAL A 59 10.56 9.60 2.66
C VAL A 59 10.96 10.26 1.34
N LEU A 60 10.64 11.54 1.15
CA LEU A 60 11.16 12.40 0.08
C LEU A 60 12.10 13.44 0.71
N PRO A 61 13.29 13.71 0.15
CA PRO A 61 14.14 14.80 0.64
C PRO A 61 13.43 16.15 0.47
N GLU A 62 13.82 17.14 1.28
CA GLU A 62 13.32 18.50 1.09
C GLU A 62 13.76 19.03 -0.29
N PRO A 63 12.83 19.52 -1.12
CA PRO A 63 13.15 19.98 -2.46
C PRO A 63 14.01 21.25 -2.40
N GLY A 64 14.88 21.39 -3.40
CA GLY A 64 15.57 22.65 -3.65
C GLY A 64 14.58 23.80 -3.86
N ARG A 65 15.02 25.01 -3.55
CA ARG A 65 14.28 26.22 -3.89
C ARG A 65 14.96 26.90 -5.07
N ILE A 66 14.19 27.24 -6.08
CA ILE A 66 14.67 28.07 -7.20
C ILE A 66 14.78 29.53 -6.77
N ALA A 67 15.50 30.36 -7.54
CA ALA A 67 15.67 31.78 -7.25
C ALA A 67 14.34 32.56 -7.10
N SER A 68 13.27 32.07 -7.72
CA SER A 68 11.91 32.60 -7.60
C SER A 68 11.19 32.23 -6.29
N GLY A 69 11.81 31.47 -5.38
CA GLY A 69 11.25 31.07 -4.09
C GLY A 69 10.34 29.84 -4.11
N TYR A 70 10.06 29.27 -5.29
CA TYR A 70 9.27 28.04 -5.43
C TYR A 70 10.09 26.78 -5.14
N ARG A 71 9.42 25.72 -4.69
CA ARG A 71 10.01 24.36 -4.59
C ARG A 71 10.19 23.78 -6.00
N SER A 72 11.36 23.22 -6.28
CA SER A 72 11.63 22.45 -7.49
C SER A 72 12.00 21.01 -7.15
N TYR A 73 11.48 20.10 -7.98
CA TYR A 73 11.74 18.67 -7.89
C TYR A 73 12.49 18.20 -9.12
N SER A 74 13.35 17.22 -8.93
CA SER A 74 14.18 16.61 -9.97
C SER A 74 13.56 15.33 -10.51
N ALA A 75 14.11 14.82 -11.63
CA ALA A 75 13.76 13.50 -12.13
C ALA A 75 14.05 12.37 -11.10
N ALA A 76 15.06 12.55 -10.24
CA ALA A 76 15.36 11.60 -9.17
C ALA A 76 14.23 11.54 -8.12
N ASP A 77 13.58 12.67 -7.84
CA ASP A 77 12.43 12.73 -6.93
C ASP A 77 11.21 12.02 -7.51
N VAL A 78 11.02 12.08 -8.83
CA VAL A 78 9.97 11.33 -9.53
C VAL A 78 10.18 9.82 -9.35
N GLU A 79 11.38 9.32 -9.66
CA GLU A 79 11.69 7.89 -9.52
C GLU A 79 11.60 7.42 -8.07
N ARG A 80 12.03 8.25 -7.12
CA ARG A 80 11.88 7.99 -5.69
C ARG A 80 10.40 7.89 -5.30
N LEU A 81 9.55 8.82 -5.73
CA LEU A 81 8.12 8.77 -5.44
C LEU A 81 7.38 7.61 -6.12
N ARG A 82 7.80 7.21 -7.32
CA ARG A 82 7.29 5.99 -7.98
C ARG A 82 7.56 4.76 -7.13
N PHE A 83 8.79 4.62 -6.63
CA PHE A 83 9.15 3.53 -5.73
C PHE A 83 8.29 3.55 -4.45
N VAL A 84 8.14 4.70 -3.82
CA VAL A 84 7.31 4.86 -2.60
C VAL A 84 5.87 4.45 -2.87
N THR A 85 5.29 4.92 -3.98
CA THR A 85 3.90 4.63 -4.35
C THR A 85 3.69 3.13 -4.61
N LEU A 86 4.64 2.48 -5.29
CA LEU A 86 4.62 1.03 -5.49
C LEU A 86 4.76 0.26 -4.18
N ALA A 87 5.70 0.63 -3.31
CA ALA A 87 5.87 -0.05 -2.03
C ALA A 87 4.61 0.09 -1.15
N ARG A 88 3.98 1.27 -1.15
CA ARG A 88 2.70 1.49 -0.45
C ARG A 88 1.56 0.65 -1.01
N SER A 89 1.52 0.43 -2.33
CA SER A 89 0.48 -0.44 -2.93
C SER A 89 0.65 -1.91 -2.53
N LEU A 90 1.88 -2.34 -2.23
CA LEU A 90 2.18 -3.68 -1.70
C LEU A 90 1.91 -3.83 -0.20
N GLY A 91 1.36 -2.79 0.46
CA GLY A 91 1.10 -2.82 1.90
C GLY A 91 2.33 -2.54 2.78
N ILE A 92 3.46 -2.16 2.18
CA ILE A 92 4.68 -1.85 2.93
C ILE A 92 4.49 -0.54 3.72
N GLY A 93 4.92 -0.55 4.98
CA GLY A 93 4.87 0.60 5.88
C GLY A 93 5.85 1.70 5.46
N LEU A 94 5.55 2.95 5.85
CA LEU A 94 6.44 4.07 5.56
C LEU A 94 7.80 3.97 6.26
N ASP A 95 7.87 3.34 7.43
CA ASP A 95 9.13 3.13 8.15
C ASP A 95 10.03 2.13 7.41
N ASP A 96 9.47 1.02 6.92
CA ASP A 96 10.20 0.06 6.08
C ASP A 96 10.68 0.73 4.77
N ILE A 97 9.84 1.56 4.15
CA ILE A 97 10.20 2.32 2.94
C ILE A 97 11.36 3.28 3.25
N ARG A 98 11.32 3.98 4.39
CA ARG A 98 12.38 4.89 4.81
C ARG A 98 13.71 4.14 4.98
N GLU A 99 13.69 2.96 5.60
CA GLU A 99 14.90 2.16 5.78
C GLU A 99 15.47 1.68 4.45
N ILE A 100 14.61 1.18 3.53
CA ILE A 100 15.04 0.74 2.19
C ILE A 100 15.68 1.90 1.42
N LEU A 101 15.08 3.08 1.48
CA LEU A 101 15.61 4.27 0.83
C LEU A 101 16.92 4.72 1.48
N GLY A 102 17.01 4.68 2.82
CA GLY A 102 18.22 5.02 3.57
C GLY A 102 19.40 4.12 3.22
N LEU A 103 19.19 2.80 3.13
CA LEU A 103 20.20 1.85 2.67
C LEU A 103 20.70 2.19 1.26
N ARG A 104 19.77 2.46 0.34
CA ARG A 104 20.11 2.84 -1.04
C ARG A 104 20.88 4.15 -1.10
N ASP A 105 20.48 5.15 -0.33
CA ASP A 105 21.11 6.47 -0.30
C ASP A 105 22.54 6.40 0.29
N ARG A 106 22.84 5.41 1.15
CA ARG A 106 24.20 5.08 1.61
C ARG A 106 25.02 4.20 0.63
N GLY A 107 24.43 3.81 -0.51
CA GLY A 107 25.06 2.92 -1.49
C GLY A 107 25.07 1.44 -1.08
N GLU A 108 24.32 1.07 -0.05
CA GLU A 108 24.18 -0.31 0.41
C GLU A 108 23.06 -1.03 -0.35
N ALA A 109 23.19 -2.35 -0.51
CA ALA A 109 22.17 -3.16 -1.17
C ALA A 109 21.02 -3.46 -0.20
N PRO A 110 19.78 -2.98 -0.45
CA PRO A 110 18.66 -3.19 0.47
C PRO A 110 18.01 -4.59 0.34
N CYS A 111 18.56 -5.47 -0.51
CA CYS A 111 17.90 -6.71 -0.92
C CYS A 111 17.57 -7.67 0.25
N GLY A 112 18.45 -7.75 1.26
CA GLY A 112 18.19 -8.55 2.46
C GLY A 112 17.02 -7.99 3.28
N TYR A 113 17.01 -6.67 3.50
CA TYR A 113 15.92 -6.00 4.21
C TYR A 113 14.59 -6.14 3.47
N VAL A 114 14.59 -5.86 2.16
CA VAL A 114 13.41 -5.97 1.30
C VAL A 114 12.83 -7.40 1.33
N ARG A 115 13.68 -8.42 1.32
CA ARG A 115 13.21 -9.82 1.43
C ARG A 115 12.45 -10.05 2.73
N GLY A 116 13.01 -9.64 3.87
CA GLY A 116 12.35 -9.78 5.17
C GLY A 116 11.04 -8.98 5.26
N VAL A 117 10.97 -7.80 4.63
CA VAL A 117 9.71 -7.03 4.53
C VAL A 117 8.66 -7.81 3.73
N LEU A 118 9.05 -8.35 2.57
CA LEU A 118 8.14 -9.12 1.71
C LEU A 118 7.64 -10.39 2.42
N ASP A 119 8.51 -11.12 3.11
CA ASP A 119 8.11 -12.31 3.87
C ASP A 119 7.04 -11.97 4.92
N ARG A 120 7.25 -10.89 5.70
CA ARG A 120 6.24 -10.40 6.67
C ARG A 120 4.91 -10.01 6.01
N GLN A 121 4.95 -9.39 4.82
CA GLN A 121 3.74 -9.00 4.10
C GLN A 121 3.00 -10.23 3.57
N VAL A 122 3.71 -11.22 3.04
CA VAL A 122 3.12 -12.49 2.61
C VAL A 122 2.40 -13.18 3.78
N ASP A 123 3.05 -13.27 4.93
CA ASP A 123 2.46 -13.86 6.14
C ASP A 123 1.21 -13.10 6.61
N ALA A 124 1.29 -11.76 6.63
CA ALA A 124 0.18 -10.91 7.04
C ALA A 124 -1.03 -11.04 6.09
N VAL A 125 -0.80 -11.11 4.79
CA VAL A 125 -1.84 -11.32 3.78
C VAL A 125 -2.45 -12.71 3.92
N ALA A 126 -1.63 -13.76 4.07
CA ALA A 126 -2.12 -15.12 4.25
C ALA A 126 -3.00 -15.27 5.49
N GLU A 127 -2.61 -14.63 6.59
CA GLU A 127 -3.41 -14.61 7.82
C GLU A 127 -4.72 -13.84 7.64
N ARG A 128 -4.71 -12.73 6.90
CA ARG A 128 -5.95 -12.01 6.58
C ARG A 128 -6.90 -12.82 5.71
N ILE A 129 -6.37 -13.57 4.74
CA ILE A 129 -7.15 -14.49 3.90
C ILE A 129 -7.83 -15.54 4.78
N ARG A 130 -7.08 -16.23 5.66
CA ARG A 130 -7.65 -17.24 6.57
C ARG A 130 -8.81 -16.71 7.40
N ARG A 131 -8.67 -15.51 7.99
CA ARG A 131 -9.75 -14.89 8.77
C ARG A 131 -10.97 -14.53 7.93
N LEU A 132 -10.76 -14.04 6.71
CA LEU A 132 -11.85 -13.69 5.80
C LEU A 132 -12.57 -14.93 5.29
N GLU A 133 -11.85 -16.03 5.06
CA GLU A 133 -12.43 -17.33 4.70
C GLU A 133 -13.30 -17.88 5.83
N ALA A 134 -12.79 -17.89 7.07
CA ALA A 134 -13.54 -18.32 8.24
C ALA A 134 -14.82 -17.48 8.46
N LEU A 135 -14.72 -16.15 8.36
CA LEU A 135 -15.88 -15.27 8.44
C LEU A 135 -16.87 -15.55 7.30
N SER A 136 -16.38 -15.75 6.08
CA SER A 136 -17.23 -16.06 4.93
C SER A 136 -17.97 -17.38 5.11
N GLU A 137 -17.35 -18.38 5.76
CA GLU A 137 -17.98 -19.65 6.06
C GLU A 137 -19.11 -19.48 7.09
N GLU A 138 -18.87 -18.75 8.18
CA GLU A 138 -19.90 -18.50 9.18
C GLU A 138 -21.08 -17.70 8.60
N LEU A 139 -20.80 -16.68 7.78
CA LEU A 139 -21.86 -15.93 7.10
C LEU A 139 -22.70 -16.81 6.17
N ARG A 140 -22.09 -17.78 5.47
CA ARG A 140 -22.83 -18.75 4.65
C ARG A 140 -23.67 -19.70 5.50
N ARG A 141 -23.15 -20.13 6.65
CA ARG A 141 -23.90 -20.95 7.61
C ARG A 141 -25.15 -20.22 8.10
N LEU A 142 -24.99 -18.98 8.56
CA LEU A 142 -26.10 -18.13 9.01
C LEU A 142 -27.10 -17.85 7.88
N GLN A 143 -26.62 -17.60 6.67
CA GLN A 143 -27.49 -17.44 5.50
C GLN A 143 -28.30 -18.71 5.18
N GLY A 144 -27.69 -19.90 5.33
CA GLY A 144 -28.38 -21.18 5.17
C GLY A 144 -29.53 -21.33 6.17
N LEU A 145 -29.27 -21.06 7.45
CA LEU A 145 -30.29 -21.09 8.51
C LEU A 145 -31.43 -20.12 8.24
N ALA A 146 -31.09 -18.87 7.87
CA ALA A 146 -32.07 -17.83 7.57
C ALA A 146 -33.06 -18.22 6.46
N ARG A 147 -32.61 -18.98 5.45
CA ARG A 147 -33.47 -19.43 4.35
C ARG A 147 -34.45 -20.54 4.73
N THR A 148 -34.16 -21.28 5.79
CA THR A 148 -35.00 -22.40 6.26
C THR A 148 -36.02 -22.00 7.33
N LEU A 149 -35.86 -20.82 7.92
CA LEU A 149 -36.77 -20.31 8.93
C LEU A 149 -37.99 -19.69 8.23
N PRO A 150 -39.23 -20.10 8.60
CA PRO A 150 -40.43 -19.44 8.11
C PRO A 150 -40.46 -17.98 8.59
N ASP A 151 -40.98 -17.09 7.76
CA ASP A 151 -41.24 -15.70 8.12
C ASP A 151 -42.44 -15.66 9.08
N ILE A 152 -42.18 -15.99 10.35
CA ILE A 152 -43.18 -15.89 11.41
C ILE A 152 -43.33 -14.42 11.78
N GLY A 153 -44.24 -13.74 11.10
CA GLY A 153 -44.85 -12.53 11.64
C GLY A 153 -45.65 -12.91 12.88
N SER A 154 -45.08 -12.76 14.07
CA SER A 154 -45.80 -12.98 15.32
C SER A 154 -45.49 -11.85 16.30
N GLU A 155 -46.54 -11.38 16.98
CA GLU A 155 -46.72 -10.11 17.69
C GLU A 155 -45.86 -9.92 18.97
N ASP A 156 -44.70 -10.59 19.08
CA ASP A 156 -43.75 -10.51 20.19
C ASP A 156 -42.39 -9.96 19.71
N PRO A 157 -41.58 -9.33 20.59
CA PRO A 157 -40.41 -8.56 20.17
C PRO A 157 -39.42 -9.46 19.43
N CYS A 158 -39.27 -9.20 18.12
CA CYS A 158 -38.45 -9.94 17.18
C CYS A 158 -36.98 -10.02 17.62
N VAL A 159 -36.64 -10.97 18.50
CA VAL A 159 -35.25 -11.37 18.69
C VAL A 159 -34.88 -12.23 17.48
N CYS A 160 -34.14 -11.64 16.55
CA CYS A 160 -33.63 -12.34 15.38
C CYS A 160 -32.78 -13.54 15.83
N HIS A 161 -33.36 -14.75 15.78
CA HIS A 161 -32.70 -16.00 16.16
C HIS A 161 -31.45 -16.31 15.31
N ILE A 162 -31.29 -15.62 14.17
CA ILE A 162 -30.13 -15.75 13.28
C ILE A 162 -28.88 -15.06 13.87
N LEU A 163 -29.05 -13.99 14.66
CA LEU A 163 -27.94 -13.26 15.30
C LEU A 163 -27.87 -13.48 16.81
N HIS A 164 -28.80 -14.25 17.38
CA HIS A 164 -28.85 -14.62 18.79
C HIS A 164 -29.10 -16.13 18.93
N PRO A 165 -28.06 -16.98 18.86
CA PRO A 165 -28.23 -18.38 19.21
C PRO A 165 -28.55 -18.47 20.71
N ALA A 166 -29.70 -19.07 21.05
CA ALA A 166 -30.05 -19.44 22.41
C ALA A 166 -28.95 -20.38 22.97
N GLY A 167 -27.97 -19.81 23.67
CA GLY A 167 -26.76 -20.53 24.08
C GLY A 167 -25.65 -19.69 24.70
N ALA A 168 -25.71 -18.35 24.65
CA ALA A 168 -24.87 -17.49 25.47
C ALA A 168 -25.35 -17.54 26.93
N ARG A 169 -24.97 -18.60 27.65
CA ARG A 169 -25.12 -18.66 29.11
C ARG A 169 -24.20 -17.60 29.73
N HIS A 170 -24.80 -16.63 30.41
CA HIS A 170 -24.15 -15.95 31.53
C HIS A 170 -24.37 -16.77 32.81
#